data_AF-A0A1V6FJM1-F1
#
_entry.id   AF-A0A1V6FJM1-F1
#
_cell.length_a   1.000
_cell.length_b   1.000
_cell.length_c   1.000
_cell.angle_alpha   90.00
_cell.angle_beta   90.00
_cell.angle_gamma   90.00
#
_symmetry.space_group_name_H-M   'P 1'
#
loop_
_entity.id
_entity.type
_entity.pdbx_description
1 polymer ?
#
loop_
_entity_poly.entity_id
_entity_poly.type
_entity_poly.pdbx_seq_one_letter_code
_entity_poly.pdbx_strand_id
1 'polypeptide(L)'
;MKSLNRTVGLLATALCLAIPLAAQSAGKAADGAPMVKALESAMTPGEGQKRLEPMIGTFSVKILTWVTPKGAPVESTGTSVNAWVLDGRYVQSMLASNVAGTPYSGIGYMAYDNVGKSYQATWMDSGSTAMTWFRGNLDPSGKSATLKATMPNALTGKPSPVELRLSIEPNGSHVTQLWGQGAGAKMVKLMELQYTKTK
;
A
#
# COMPACT_ATOMS: atom_id res chain seq x y z
N MET A 1 8.96 58.78 -11.03
CA MET A 1 9.24 59.66 -12.20
C MET A 1 10.00 58.82 -13.22
N LYS A 2 9.56 58.52 -14.45
CA LYS A 2 8.63 59.15 -15.40
C LYS A 2 8.11 58.08 -16.40
N SER A 3 6.87 58.28 -16.86
CA SER A 3 6.18 57.91 -18.14
C SER A 3 6.67 56.70 -18.97
N LEU A 4 5.82 55.69 -19.25
CA LEU A 4 4.71 55.66 -20.24
C LEU A 4 5.19 55.78 -21.70
N ASN A 5 5.02 54.72 -22.50
CA ASN A 5 4.23 54.81 -23.75
C ASN A 5 3.92 53.43 -24.35
N ARG A 6 2.63 53.22 -24.58
CA ARG A 6 2.05 52.12 -25.35
C ARG A 6 2.11 52.50 -26.83
N THR A 7 2.57 51.59 -27.67
CA THR A 7 2.32 51.65 -29.11
C THR A 7 1.92 50.26 -29.59
N VAL A 8 0.64 50.16 -29.93
CA VAL A 8 0.05 49.04 -30.69
C VAL A 8 0.53 49.18 -32.12
N GLY A 9 1.14 48.13 -32.66
CA GLY A 9 1.48 47.99 -34.07
C GLY A 9 1.08 46.60 -34.54
N LEU A 10 -0.14 46.51 -35.07
CA LEU A 10 -0.65 45.32 -35.75
C LEU A 10 0.04 45.24 -37.12
N LEU A 11 0.90 44.25 -37.35
CA LEU A 11 1.33 43.92 -38.71
C LEU A 11 1.23 42.40 -38.90
N ALA A 12 0.16 42.00 -39.59
CA ALA A 12 -0.02 40.65 -40.09
C ALA A 12 0.87 40.45 -41.32
N THR A 13 1.83 39.54 -41.23
CA THR A 13 2.50 38.95 -42.39
C THR A 13 2.43 37.43 -42.26
N ALA A 14 1.50 36.85 -43.01
CA ALA A 14 1.48 35.44 -43.31
C ALA A 14 2.62 35.14 -44.30
N LEU A 15 3.55 34.26 -43.92
CA LEU A 15 4.46 33.61 -44.84
C LEU A 15 4.39 32.09 -44.59
N CYS A 16 3.75 31.40 -45.52
CA CYS A 16 3.64 29.96 -45.54
C CYS A 16 4.96 29.28 -45.97
N LEU A 17 5.18 28.09 -45.40
CA LEU A 17 5.89 26.92 -45.94
C LEU A 17 7.43 26.91 -45.95
N ALA A 18 7.99 26.25 -44.93
CA ALA A 18 8.74 24.99 -45.10
C ALA A 18 9.09 24.42 -43.70
N ILE A 19 8.22 23.59 -43.12
CA ILE A 19 8.60 22.76 -41.97
C ILE A 19 9.37 21.57 -42.55
N PRO A 20 10.65 21.35 -42.16
CA PRO A 20 11.38 20.17 -42.59
C PRO A 20 10.64 18.91 -42.12
N LEU A 21 10.42 18.04 -43.10
CA LEU A 21 9.84 16.71 -43.04
C LEU A 21 10.62 15.80 -42.08
N ALA A 22 10.43 15.98 -40.78
CA ALA A 22 10.95 15.09 -39.72
C ALA A 22 9.83 14.62 -38.77
N ALA A 23 8.58 14.70 -39.22
CA ALA A 23 7.40 14.12 -38.55
C ALA A 23 6.85 12.89 -39.31
N GLN A 24 7.74 12.11 -39.95
CA GLN A 24 7.40 10.83 -40.56
C GLN A 24 8.32 9.73 -40.00
N SER A 25 8.21 9.54 -38.69
CA SER A 25 8.24 8.20 -38.11
C SER A 25 7.11 8.11 -37.09
N ALA A 26 5.89 8.38 -37.57
CA ALA A 26 4.73 7.72 -37.01
C ALA A 26 4.88 6.24 -37.39
N GLY A 27 5.66 5.51 -36.59
CA GLY A 27 5.62 4.06 -36.60
C GLY A 27 4.16 3.66 -36.55
N LYS A 28 3.76 2.80 -37.50
CA LYS A 28 2.43 2.21 -37.66
C LYS A 28 1.67 2.23 -36.34
N ALA A 29 0.55 2.94 -36.30
CA ALA A 29 -0.45 2.77 -35.26
C ALA A 29 -0.78 1.28 -35.21
N ALA A 30 -0.13 0.57 -34.28
CA ALA A 30 -0.58 -0.73 -33.85
C ALA A 30 -2.01 -0.51 -33.35
N ASP A 31 -2.91 -1.39 -33.79
CA ASP A 31 -4.32 -1.38 -33.41
C ASP A 31 -4.43 -1.04 -31.91
N GLY A 32 -4.97 0.14 -31.59
CA GLY A 32 -4.87 0.71 -30.23
C GLY A 32 -5.85 0.05 -29.25
N ALA A 33 -6.82 -0.71 -29.76
CA ALA A 33 -7.88 -1.31 -28.97
C ALA A 33 -7.38 -2.32 -27.90
N PRO A 34 -6.43 -3.26 -28.21
CA PRO A 34 -5.83 -4.12 -27.20
C PRO A 34 -5.09 -3.35 -26.10
N MET A 35 -4.40 -2.26 -26.43
CA MET A 35 -3.69 -1.43 -25.45
C MET A 35 -4.68 -0.71 -24.52
N VAL A 36 -5.73 -0.11 -25.06
CA VAL A 36 -6.78 0.54 -24.27
C VAL A 36 -7.45 -0.45 -23.32
N LYS A 37 -7.82 -1.64 -23.83
CA LYS A 37 -8.47 -2.69 -23.02
C LYS A 37 -7.56 -3.20 -21.89
N ALA A 38 -6.25 -3.33 -22.16
CA ALA A 38 -5.28 -3.75 -21.14
C ALA A 38 -5.15 -2.71 -20.01
N LEU A 39 -5.08 -1.42 -20.37
CA LEU A 39 -5.01 -0.33 -19.40
C LEU A 39 -6.30 -0.23 -18.55
N GLU A 40 -7.46 -0.34 -19.20
CA GLU A 40 -8.76 -0.35 -18.52
C GLU A 40 -8.86 -1.52 -17.53
N SER A 41 -8.44 -2.72 -17.94
CA SER A 41 -8.41 -3.90 -17.08
C SER A 41 -7.43 -3.75 -15.90
N ALA A 42 -6.31 -3.04 -16.11
CA ALA A 42 -5.33 -2.81 -15.06
C ALA A 42 -5.87 -1.86 -13.96
N MET A 43 -6.62 -0.83 -14.33
CA MET A 43 -7.06 0.23 -13.40
C MET A 43 -8.44 0.02 -12.77
N THR A 44 -9.24 -0.91 -13.28
CA THR A 44 -10.64 -1.13 -12.84
C THR A 44 -10.69 -2.09 -11.64
N PRO A 45 -11.18 -1.67 -10.47
CA PRO A 45 -11.41 -2.58 -9.35
C PRO A 45 -12.34 -3.74 -9.74
N GLY A 46 -12.00 -4.95 -9.28
CA GLY A 46 -12.75 -6.17 -9.54
C GLY A 46 -12.75 -7.11 -8.33
N GLU A 47 -12.80 -8.42 -8.58
CA GLU A 47 -12.93 -9.43 -7.52
C GLU A 47 -11.78 -9.36 -6.49
N GLY A 48 -10.55 -9.07 -6.93
CA GLY A 48 -9.41 -8.97 -6.03
C GLY A 48 -9.55 -7.82 -5.02
N GLN A 49 -10.05 -6.66 -5.45
CA GLN A 49 -10.35 -5.54 -4.56
C GLN A 49 -11.56 -5.86 -3.67
N LYS A 50 -12.62 -6.47 -4.23
CA LYS A 50 -13.81 -6.88 -3.46
C LYS A 50 -13.48 -7.76 -2.26
N ARG A 51 -12.49 -8.66 -2.39
CA ARG A 51 -12.03 -9.52 -1.29
C ARG A 51 -11.45 -8.75 -0.09
N LEU A 52 -11.13 -7.46 -0.23
CA LEU A 52 -10.65 -6.62 0.87
C LEU A 52 -11.78 -5.86 1.59
N GLU A 53 -13.02 -5.89 1.09
CA GLU A 53 -14.18 -5.22 1.72
C GLU A 53 -14.35 -5.50 3.22
N PRO A 54 -14.14 -6.72 3.74
CA PRO A 54 -14.30 -7.00 5.17
C PRO A 54 -13.41 -6.13 6.06
N MET A 55 -12.26 -5.66 5.54
CA MET A 55 -11.27 -4.87 6.28
C MET A 55 -11.62 -3.39 6.38
N ILE A 56 -12.69 -2.92 5.73
CA ILE A 56 -13.14 -1.53 5.81
C ILE A 56 -13.92 -1.30 7.10
N GLY A 57 -13.63 -0.20 7.79
CA GLY A 57 -14.34 0.21 9.00
C GLY A 57 -13.43 0.86 10.04
N THR A 58 -14.00 1.09 11.22
CA THR A 58 -13.25 1.51 12.41
C THR A 58 -13.10 0.32 13.34
N PHE A 59 -11.94 0.20 13.97
CA PHE A 59 -11.56 -0.94 14.78
C PHE A 59 -10.93 -0.51 16.09
N SER A 60 -11.34 -1.14 17.18
CA SER A 60 -10.51 -1.19 18.39
C SER A 60 -9.43 -2.24 18.19
N VAL A 61 -8.19 -1.94 18.56
CA VAL A 61 -7.04 -2.78 18.28
C VAL A 61 -6.34 -3.16 19.59
N LYS A 62 -6.25 -4.46 19.87
CA LYS A 62 -5.32 -4.99 20.87
C LYS A 62 -4.01 -5.34 20.19
N ILE A 63 -2.90 -4.81 20.69
CA ILE A 63 -1.56 -4.97 20.14
C ILE A 63 -0.73 -5.78 21.12
N LEU A 64 -0.10 -6.84 20.62
CA LEU A 64 0.81 -7.70 21.37
C LEU A 64 2.18 -7.66 20.70
N THR A 65 3.21 -7.27 21.46
CA THR A 65 4.59 -7.18 20.96
C THR A 65 5.51 -8.11 21.74
N TRP A 66 6.21 -9.00 21.06
CA TRP A 66 7.17 -9.92 21.66
C TRP A 66 8.58 -9.37 21.55
N VAL A 67 9.16 -8.95 22.68
CA VAL A 67 10.57 -8.51 22.77
C VAL A 67 11.53 -9.70 22.70
N THR A 68 11.10 -10.86 23.21
CA THR A 68 11.83 -12.12 23.09
C THR A 68 10.90 -13.21 22.56
N PRO A 69 11.40 -14.18 21.77
CA PRO A 69 10.54 -15.22 21.18
C PRO A 69 9.81 -16.13 22.20
N LYS A 70 10.27 -16.18 23.45
CA LYS A 70 9.72 -17.05 24.51
C LYS A 70 9.08 -16.27 25.67
N GLY A 71 9.15 -14.94 25.66
CA GLY A 71 8.60 -14.09 26.72
C GLY A 71 7.10 -13.83 26.57
N ALA A 72 6.50 -13.30 27.63
CA ALA A 72 5.15 -12.72 27.54
C ALA A 72 5.19 -11.46 26.64
N PRO A 73 4.15 -11.21 25.83
CA PRO A 73 4.07 -10.00 25.04
C PRO A 73 3.84 -8.79 25.93
N VAL A 74 4.37 -7.65 25.50
CA VAL A 74 3.92 -6.33 25.97
C VAL A 74 2.58 -6.04 25.29
N GLU A 75 1.55 -5.76 26.10
CA GLU A 75 0.23 -5.41 25.59
C GLU A 75 0.08 -3.90 25.44
N SER A 76 -0.65 -3.48 24.40
CA SER A 76 -1.02 -2.09 24.15
C SER A 76 -2.37 -2.04 23.43
N THR A 77 -3.01 -0.88 23.41
CA THR A 77 -4.30 -0.70 22.73
C THR A 77 -4.25 0.47 21.76
N GLY A 78 -5.12 0.44 20.76
CA GLY A 78 -5.20 1.48 19.75
C GLY A 78 -6.53 1.46 19.01
N THR A 79 -6.63 2.34 18.01
CA THR A 79 -7.75 2.41 17.07
C THR A 79 -7.19 2.41 15.67
N SER A 80 -7.82 1.67 14.76
CA SER A 80 -7.52 1.71 13.33
C SER A 80 -8.73 2.16 12.54
N VAL A 81 -8.55 3.10 11.62
CA VAL A 81 -9.55 3.46 10.61
C VAL A 81 -9.05 2.93 9.28
N ASN A 82 -9.86 2.07 8.65
CA ASN A 82 -9.56 1.48 7.36
C ASN A 82 -10.59 1.94 6.34
N ALA A 83 -10.14 2.54 5.23
CA ALA A 83 -11.01 3.11 4.22
C ALA A 83 -10.52 2.83 2.79
N TRP A 84 -11.46 2.76 1.85
CA TRP A 84 -11.14 2.79 0.43
C TRP A 84 -10.63 4.18 0.03
N VAL A 85 -9.54 4.20 -0.72
CA VAL A 85 -8.97 5.43 -1.30
C VAL A 85 -8.64 5.22 -2.77
N LEU A 86 -8.48 6.33 -3.49
CA LEU A 86 -8.14 6.35 -4.93
C LEU A 86 -9.13 5.51 -5.75
N ASP A 87 -10.42 5.81 -5.59
CA ASP A 87 -11.55 5.15 -6.28
C ASP A 87 -11.63 3.63 -6.05
N GLY A 88 -11.43 3.19 -4.80
CA GLY A 88 -11.60 1.77 -4.44
C GLY A 88 -10.44 0.87 -4.87
N ARG A 89 -9.27 1.44 -5.16
CA ARG A 89 -8.08 0.67 -5.59
C ARG A 89 -7.20 0.23 -4.42
N TYR A 90 -7.19 1.00 -3.34
CA TYR A 90 -6.36 0.73 -2.17
C TYR A 90 -7.20 0.85 -0.89
N VAL A 91 -6.98 -0.06 0.04
CA VAL A 91 -7.40 0.09 1.43
C VAL A 91 -6.30 0.82 2.17
N GLN A 92 -6.57 2.02 2.66
CA GLN A 92 -5.68 2.73 3.58
C GLN A 92 -6.05 2.34 5.02
N SER A 93 -5.06 2.05 5.85
CA SER A 93 -5.20 1.87 7.29
C SER A 93 -4.47 2.99 8.03
N MET A 94 -5.13 3.60 9.00
CA MET A 94 -4.56 4.61 9.90
C MET A 94 -4.68 4.12 11.33
N LEU A 95 -3.57 3.68 11.91
CA LEU A 95 -3.46 3.19 13.28
C LEU A 95 -2.97 4.29 14.21
N ALA A 96 -3.66 4.49 15.33
CA ALA A 96 -3.20 5.30 16.45
C ALA A 96 -3.22 4.45 17.73
N SER A 97 -2.13 4.47 18.49
CA SER A 97 -1.97 3.67 19.70
C SER A 97 -1.10 4.40 20.73
N ASN A 98 -1.10 3.89 21.96
CA ASN A 98 -0.10 4.21 22.97
C ASN A 98 0.59 2.91 23.40
N VAL A 99 1.92 2.86 23.21
CA VAL A 99 2.75 1.72 23.57
C VAL A 99 3.61 2.13 24.77
N ALA A 100 3.36 1.51 25.92
CA ALA A 100 4.08 1.77 27.18
C ALA A 100 4.18 3.27 27.55
N GLY A 101 3.09 4.03 27.39
CA GLY A 101 3.03 5.47 27.67
C GLY A 101 3.43 6.36 26.48
N THR A 102 4.02 5.80 25.43
CA THR A 102 4.51 6.54 24.26
C THR A 102 3.51 6.50 23.11
N PRO A 103 3.14 7.64 22.51
CA PRO A 103 2.32 7.66 21.30
C PRO A 103 2.97 6.87 20.16
N TYR A 104 2.16 6.06 19.48
CA TYR A 104 2.55 5.30 18.30
C TYR A 104 1.51 5.48 17.20
N SER A 105 1.96 5.68 15.97
CA SER A 105 1.07 5.81 14.81
C SER A 105 1.62 5.04 13.62
N GLY A 106 0.73 4.44 12.84
CA GLY A 106 1.06 3.73 11.62
C GLY A 106 0.11 4.05 10.48
N ILE A 107 0.64 4.02 9.26
CA ILE A 107 -0.12 4.12 8.01
C ILE A 107 0.21 2.91 7.17
N GLY A 108 -0.83 2.21 6.75
CA GLY A 108 -0.73 1.06 5.86
C GLY A 108 -1.53 1.25 4.60
N TYR A 109 -1.11 0.58 3.53
CA TYR A 109 -1.94 0.37 2.34
C TYR A 109 -1.95 -1.10 1.98
N MET A 110 -3.10 -1.60 1.56
CA MET A 110 -3.22 -2.91 0.93
C MET A 110 -4.01 -2.80 -0.38
N ALA A 111 -3.57 -3.52 -1.40
CA ALA A 111 -4.19 -3.51 -2.72
C ALA A 111 -4.04 -4.85 -3.42
N TYR A 112 -4.89 -5.07 -4.41
CA TYR A 112 -4.74 -6.13 -5.39
C TYR A 112 -4.24 -5.54 -6.71
N ASP A 113 -3.14 -6.06 -7.23
CA ASP A 113 -2.62 -5.71 -8.55
C ASP A 113 -3.33 -6.54 -9.63
N ASN A 114 -4.13 -5.86 -10.45
CA ASN A 114 -4.87 -6.49 -11.55
C ASN A 114 -3.98 -7.05 -12.65
N VAL A 115 -2.74 -6.55 -12.80
CA VAL A 115 -1.77 -7.03 -13.79
C VAL A 115 -0.96 -8.17 -13.21
N GLY A 116 -0.34 -7.94 -12.04
CA GLY A 116 0.46 -8.94 -11.33
C GLY A 116 -0.34 -10.05 -10.64
N LYS A 117 -1.68 -9.95 -10.63
CA LYS A 117 -2.62 -10.91 -10.02
C LYS A 117 -2.25 -11.31 -8.59
N SER A 118 -1.76 -10.35 -7.81
CA SER A 118 -1.32 -10.58 -6.43
C SER A 118 -1.67 -9.42 -5.51
N TYR A 119 -1.74 -9.72 -4.21
CA TYR A 119 -1.91 -8.68 -3.20
C TYR A 119 -0.56 -8.11 -2.82
N GLN A 120 -0.56 -6.80 -2.58
CA GLN A 120 0.56 -6.07 -2.06
C GLN A 120 0.13 -5.28 -0.83
N ALA A 121 1.03 -5.14 0.12
CA ALA A 121 0.82 -4.28 1.28
C ALA A 121 2.08 -3.47 1.57
N THR A 122 1.90 -2.24 2.04
CA THR A 122 2.98 -1.44 2.59
C THR A 122 2.61 -0.87 3.94
N TRP A 123 3.62 -0.65 4.78
CA TRP A 123 3.46 -0.13 6.13
C TRP A 123 4.59 0.84 6.48
N MET A 124 4.22 1.93 7.13
CA MET A 124 5.09 2.93 7.73
C MET A 124 4.57 3.28 9.12
N ASP A 125 5.46 3.55 10.06
CA ASP A 125 5.07 3.90 11.43
C ASP A 125 6.09 4.78 12.14
N SER A 126 5.74 5.26 13.34
CA SER A 126 6.60 6.13 14.16
C SER A 126 7.72 5.39 14.91
N GLY A 127 7.84 4.07 14.76
CA GLY A 127 8.90 3.26 15.37
C GLY A 127 10.08 2.98 14.44
N SER A 128 10.02 3.41 13.17
CA SER A 128 11.04 3.14 12.15
C SER A 128 11.02 4.21 11.06
N THR A 129 12.15 4.38 10.35
CA THR A 129 12.22 5.19 9.13
C THR A 129 12.13 4.36 7.84
N ALA A 130 12.01 3.03 7.97
CA ALA A 130 11.90 2.13 6.84
C ALA A 130 10.44 1.92 6.44
N MET A 131 10.19 1.81 5.14
CA MET A 131 8.92 1.33 4.59
C MET A 131 9.02 -0.17 4.33
N THR A 132 7.99 -0.92 4.69
CA THR A 132 7.93 -2.36 4.37
C THR A 132 7.05 -2.58 3.16
N TRP A 133 7.44 -3.49 2.26
CA TRP A 133 6.65 -3.87 1.08
C TRP A 133 6.46 -5.38 1.04
N PHE A 134 5.24 -5.82 1.31
CA PHE A 134 4.85 -7.23 1.28
C PHE A 134 4.15 -7.58 -0.02
N ARG A 135 4.31 -8.83 -0.46
CA ARG A 135 3.51 -9.44 -1.54
C ARG A 135 3.05 -10.83 -1.18
N GLY A 136 1.85 -11.19 -1.60
CA GLY A 136 1.29 -12.52 -1.38
C GLY A 136 -0.09 -12.66 -1.97
N ASN A 137 -0.80 -13.71 -1.56
CA ASN A 137 -2.17 -13.94 -1.96
C ASN A 137 -3.03 -14.31 -0.76
N LEU A 138 -4.31 -13.92 -0.83
CA LEU A 138 -5.35 -14.54 -0.02
C LEU A 138 -5.49 -16.02 -0.45
N ASP A 139 -5.84 -16.86 0.51
CA ASP A 139 -6.25 -18.22 0.24
C ASP A 139 -7.55 -18.26 -0.61
N PRO A 140 -7.94 -19.44 -1.14
CA PRO A 140 -9.16 -19.54 -1.94
C PRO A 140 -10.42 -19.04 -1.21
N SER A 141 -10.45 -19.19 0.12
CA SER A 141 -11.56 -18.76 0.96
C SER A 141 -11.67 -17.24 1.12
N GLY A 142 -10.59 -16.50 0.82
CA GLY A 142 -10.51 -15.06 1.05
C GLY A 142 -10.36 -14.67 2.52
N LYS A 143 -10.13 -15.64 3.41
CA LYS A 143 -10.12 -15.43 4.87
C LYS A 143 -8.73 -15.44 5.48
N SER A 144 -7.72 -15.86 4.74
CA SER A 144 -6.35 -15.85 5.25
C SER A 144 -5.34 -15.46 4.18
N ALA A 145 -4.22 -14.86 4.58
CA ALA A 145 -3.11 -14.57 3.68
C ALA A 145 -1.77 -14.76 4.41
N THR A 146 -0.73 -15.06 3.64
CA THR A 146 0.67 -14.85 4.05
C THR A 146 1.36 -14.03 2.98
N LEU A 147 1.66 -12.78 3.30
CA LEU A 147 2.43 -11.88 2.45
C LEU A 147 3.87 -11.84 2.95
N LYS A 148 4.83 -11.86 2.03
CA LYS A 148 6.26 -11.95 2.34
C LYS A 148 6.97 -10.67 1.94
N ALA A 149 7.97 -10.29 2.71
CA ALA A 149 8.91 -9.23 2.39
C ALA A 149 10.33 -9.62 2.82
N THR A 150 11.29 -8.84 2.37
CA THR A 150 12.68 -8.88 2.86
C THR A 150 13.03 -7.49 3.35
N MET A 151 13.53 -7.40 4.58
CA MET A 151 13.94 -6.13 5.20
C MET A 151 15.35 -6.23 5.78
N PRO A 152 16.10 -5.13 5.85
CA PRO A 152 17.32 -5.10 6.65
C PRO A 152 17.01 -5.41 8.12
N ASN A 153 17.69 -6.39 8.70
CA ASN A 153 17.62 -6.67 10.12
C ASN A 153 18.28 -5.52 10.90
N ALA A 154 17.55 -4.90 11.82
CA ALA A 154 18.01 -3.70 12.52
C ALA A 154 19.31 -3.88 13.34
N LEU A 155 19.64 -5.12 13.75
CA LEU A 155 20.85 -5.41 14.52
C LEU A 155 22.07 -5.68 13.63
N THR A 156 21.87 -6.31 12.48
CA THR A 156 22.98 -6.79 11.61
C THR A 156 23.13 -6.02 10.31
N GLY A 157 22.13 -5.22 9.93
CA GLY A 157 22.03 -4.54 8.63
C GLY A 157 21.81 -5.48 7.44
N LYS A 158 21.82 -6.81 7.64
CA LYS A 158 21.69 -7.79 6.55
C LYS A 158 20.22 -8.02 6.17
N PRO A 159 19.92 -8.34 4.91
CA PRO A 159 18.57 -8.74 4.50
C PRO A 159 18.06 -9.94 5.32
N SER A 160 16.83 -9.85 5.81
CA SER A 160 16.16 -10.89 6.57
C SER A 160 14.69 -10.99 6.13
N PRO A 161 14.15 -12.20 5.98
CA PRO A 161 12.77 -12.39 5.56
C PRO A 161 11.80 -12.05 6.69
N VAL A 162 10.67 -11.46 6.32
CA VAL A 162 9.54 -11.19 7.21
C VAL A 162 8.23 -11.60 6.53
N GLU A 163 7.24 -12.00 7.32
CA GLU A 163 5.91 -12.36 6.85
C GLU A 163 4.84 -11.57 7.58
N LEU A 164 3.90 -11.01 6.81
CA LEU A 164 2.63 -10.50 7.31
C LEU A 164 1.59 -11.60 7.11
N ARG A 165 1.07 -12.14 8.21
CA ARG A 165 -0.02 -13.11 8.18
C ARG A 165 -1.33 -12.44 8.54
N LEU A 166 -2.36 -12.68 7.75
CA LEU A 166 -3.69 -12.10 7.91
C LEU A 166 -4.71 -13.22 8.10
N SER A 167 -5.64 -13.02 9.02
CA SER A 167 -6.85 -13.82 9.17
C SER A 167 -8.06 -12.89 9.31
N ILE A 168 -9.12 -13.13 8.55
CA ILE A 168 -10.33 -12.30 8.48
C ILE A 168 -11.53 -13.12 8.94
N GLU A 169 -12.28 -12.58 9.89
CA GLU A 169 -13.54 -13.12 10.36
C GLU A 169 -14.73 -12.61 9.52
N PRO A 170 -15.84 -13.36 9.44
CA PRO A 170 -17.02 -12.96 8.68
C PRO A 170 -17.60 -11.59 9.06
N ASN A 171 -17.41 -11.15 10.30
CA ASN A 171 -17.88 -9.85 10.79
C ASN A 171 -16.93 -8.68 10.45
N GLY A 172 -15.84 -8.95 9.73
CA GLY A 172 -14.81 -7.97 9.36
C GLY A 172 -13.75 -7.73 10.45
N SER A 173 -13.91 -8.29 11.65
CA SER A 173 -12.80 -8.38 12.60
C SER A 173 -11.69 -9.21 11.98
N HIS A 174 -10.44 -8.91 12.32
CA HIS A 174 -9.31 -9.58 11.69
C HIS A 174 -8.09 -9.55 12.60
N VAL A 175 -7.10 -10.37 12.28
CA VAL A 175 -5.82 -10.41 12.97
C VAL A 175 -4.71 -10.25 11.94
N THR A 176 -3.77 -9.34 12.21
CA THR A 176 -2.51 -9.28 11.47
C THR A 176 -1.35 -9.65 12.37
N GLN A 177 -0.47 -10.53 11.91
CA GLN A 177 0.74 -10.93 12.62
C GLN A 177 1.97 -10.60 11.80
N LEU A 178 2.96 -9.99 12.43
CA LEU A 178 4.29 -9.84 11.88
C LEU A 178 5.17 -10.97 12.39
N TRP A 179 5.75 -11.73 11.47
CA TRP A 179 6.71 -12.79 11.73
C TRP A 179 8.05 -12.42 11.11
N GLY A 180 9.14 -12.70 11.82
CA GLY A 180 10.49 -12.46 11.31
C GLY A 180 11.44 -13.57 11.72
N GLN A 181 12.63 -13.58 11.13
CA GLN A 181 13.64 -14.58 11.44
C GLN A 181 14.17 -14.41 12.87
N GLY A 182 13.99 -15.44 13.72
CA GLY A 182 14.58 -15.49 15.06
C GLY A 182 16.06 -15.90 15.02
N ALA A 183 16.61 -16.34 16.15
CA ALA A 183 17.92 -16.97 16.17
C ALA A 183 17.91 -18.22 15.27
N GLY A 184 18.73 -18.23 14.21
CA GLY A 184 18.78 -19.29 13.21
C GLY A 184 17.81 -19.09 12.03
N ALA A 185 17.23 -20.17 11.51
CA ALA A 185 16.37 -20.13 10.30
C ALA A 185 14.85 -20.08 10.59
N LYS A 186 14.44 -20.17 11.86
CA LYS A 186 13.01 -20.30 12.23
C LYS A 186 12.34 -18.93 12.31
N MET A 187 11.16 -18.81 11.69
CA MET A 187 10.28 -17.65 11.87
C MET A 187 9.70 -17.63 13.29
N VAL A 188 9.74 -16.47 13.92
CA VAL A 188 9.15 -16.19 15.23
C VAL A 188 8.16 -15.05 15.10
N LYS A 189 7.08 -15.12 15.87
CA LYS A 189 6.08 -14.05 15.93
C LYS A 189 6.68 -12.86 16.66
N LEU A 190 6.66 -11.69 16.03
CA LEU A 190 7.19 -10.44 16.57
C LEU A 190 6.06 -9.55 17.09
N MET A 191 4.95 -9.50 16.35
CA MET A 191 3.83 -8.64 16.68
C MET A 191 2.51 -9.27 16.24
N GLU A 192 1.43 -9.00 16.97
CA GLU A 192 0.07 -9.38 16.63
C GLU A 192 -0.89 -8.23 16.95
N LEU A 193 -1.69 -7.84 15.96
CA LEU A 193 -2.75 -6.84 16.10
C LEU A 193 -4.07 -7.55 15.90
N GLN A 194 -4.95 -7.46 16.90
CA GLN A 194 -6.30 -8.02 16.89
C GLN A 194 -7.29 -6.88 16.74
N TYR A 195 -7.94 -6.82 15.59
CA TYR A 195 -8.87 -5.76 15.21
C TYR A 195 -10.29 -6.23 15.50
N THR A 196 -10.96 -5.54 16.42
CA THR A 196 -12.38 -5.74 16.71
C THR A 196 -13.16 -4.61 16.08
N LYS A 197 -14.03 -4.95 15.11
CA LYS A 197 -14.83 -3.95 14.39
C LYS A 197 -15.76 -3.23 15.37
N THR A 198 -15.70 -1.91 15.41
CA THR A 198 -16.62 -1.10 16.20
C THR A 198 -17.92 -0.92 15.43
N LYS A 199 -19.06 -0.90 16.14
CA LYS A 199 -20.36 -0.59 15.55
C LYS A 199 -20.41 0.85 15.04
#